data_AF-A0A150TW34-F1
#
_entry.id   AF-A0A150TW34-F1
#
_cell.length_a   1.000
_cell.length_b   1.000
_cell.length_c   1.000
_cell.angle_alpha   90.00
_cell.angle_beta   90.00
_cell.angle_gamma   90.00
#
_symmetry.space_group_name_H-M   'P 1'
#
loop_
_entity.id
_entity.type
_entity.pdbx_description
1 polymer ?
#
loop_
_entity_poly.entity_id
_entity_poly.type
_entity_poly.pdbx_seq_one_letter_code
_entity_poly.pdbx_strand_id
1 'polypeptide(L)'
;MTFPIPPVAEQHRIVAEVERLFSVAEEVEQTTRAQLARAQRLRQSVLKHAFEGKLVPQDPNDEPASALLDRIRAARAEAPAANGSGRTSRRGRAKVLQADEGGLDDG
;
A
#
# COMPACT_ATOMS: atom_id res chain seq x y z
N MET A 1 19.79 -41.68 23.64
CA MET A 1 19.56 -41.80 22.19
C MET A 1 20.92 -41.78 21.52
N THR A 2 21.22 -42.78 20.67
CA THR A 2 22.46 -42.81 19.89
C THR A 2 22.12 -42.41 18.45
N PHE A 3 22.88 -41.48 17.89
CA PHE A 3 22.72 -41.03 16.51
C PHE A 3 23.92 -41.50 15.68
N PRO A 4 23.72 -42.15 14.53
CA PRO A 4 24.83 -42.55 13.67
C PRO A 4 25.48 -41.31 13.05
N ILE A 5 26.78 -41.12 13.29
CA ILE A 5 27.54 -39.98 12.77
C ILE A 5 28.15 -40.37 11.42
N PRO A 6 27.86 -39.63 10.33
CA PRO A 6 28.46 -39.90 9.03
C PRO A 6 29.95 -39.53 9.01
N PRO A 7 30.75 -40.03 8.06
CA PRO A 7 32.15 -39.65 7.92
C PRO A 7 32.33 -38.13 7.78
N VAL A 8 33.46 -37.60 8.25
CA VAL A 8 33.74 -36.14 8.27
C VAL A 8 33.58 -35.49 6.90
N ALA A 9 34.01 -36.17 5.82
CA ALA A 9 33.84 -35.68 4.46
C ALA A 9 32.35 -35.46 4.09
N GLU A 10 31.47 -36.36 4.54
CA GLU A 10 30.03 -36.25 4.28
C GLU A 10 29.39 -35.17 5.16
N GLN A 11 29.87 -34.99 6.40
CA GLN A 11 29.44 -33.87 7.24
C GLN A 11 29.72 -32.52 6.57
N HIS A 12 30.91 -32.34 6.00
CA HIS A 12 31.26 -31.12 5.26
C HIS A 12 30.38 -30.91 4.02
N ARG A 13 30.07 -31.99 3.27
CA ARG A 13 29.14 -31.90 2.13
C ARG A 13 27.74 -31.49 2.55
N ILE A 14 27.24 -32.03 3.66
CA ILE A 14 25.93 -31.67 4.21
C ILE A 14 25.91 -30.20 4.61
N VAL A 15 26.94 -29.72 5.32
CA VAL A 15 27.04 -28.32 5.73
C VAL A 15 27.08 -27.39 4.52
N ALA A 16 27.92 -27.69 3.53
CA ALA A 16 28.03 -26.89 2.31
C ALA A 16 26.70 -26.82 1.54
N GLU A 17 25.96 -27.92 1.46
CA GLU A 17 24.66 -27.92 0.79
C GLU A 17 23.59 -27.14 1.58
N VAL A 18 23.62 -27.24 2.91
CA VAL A 18 22.74 -26.44 3.78
C VAL A 18 23.03 -24.95 3.62
N GLU A 19 24.29 -24.53 3.67
CA GLU A 19 24.71 -23.13 3.44
C GLU A 19 24.28 -22.62 2.06
N ARG A 20 24.44 -23.45 1.02
CA ARG A 20 23.97 -23.15 -0.33
C ARG A 20 22.46 -22.94 -0.37
N LEU A 21 21.68 -23.81 0.27
CA LEU A 21 20.23 -23.70 0.32
C LEU A 21 19.76 -22.47 1.10
N PHE A 22 20.43 -22.12 2.20
CA PHE A 22 20.14 -20.87 2.93
C PHE A 22 20.43 -19.64 2.07
N SER A 23 21.55 -19.62 1.35
CA SER A 23 21.87 -18.51 0.44
C SER A 23 20.81 -18.34 -0.66
N VAL A 24 20.32 -19.43 -1.24
CA VAL A 24 19.23 -19.40 -2.22
C VAL A 24 17.93 -18.88 -1.58
N ALA A 25 17.61 -19.33 -0.37
CA ALA A 25 16.41 -18.87 0.33
C ALA A 25 16.45 -17.35 0.60
N GLU A 26 17.59 -16.84 1.05
CA GLU A 26 17.80 -15.40 1.28
C GLU A 26 17.65 -14.59 -0.02
N GLU A 27 18.23 -15.06 -1.13
CA GLU A 27 18.10 -14.39 -2.44
C GLU A 27 16.64 -14.30 -2.90
N VAL A 28 15.89 -15.40 -2.77
CA VAL A 28 14.47 -15.46 -3.13
C VAL A 28 13.65 -14.53 -2.25
N GLU A 29 13.92 -14.48 -0.95
CA GLU A 29 13.24 -13.58 -0.01
C GLU A 29 13.49 -12.10 -0.39
N GLN A 30 14.76 -11.74 -0.60
CA GLN A 30 15.15 -10.37 -0.97
C GLN A 30 14.51 -9.94 -2.29
N THR A 31 14.54 -10.82 -3.29
CA THR A 31 13.90 -10.57 -4.59
C THR A 31 12.41 -10.36 -4.43
N THR A 32 11.74 -11.24 -3.68
CA THR A 32 10.29 -11.15 -3.44
C THR A 32 9.92 -9.83 -2.76
N ARG A 33 10.70 -9.42 -1.74
CA ARG A 33 10.51 -8.14 -1.05
C ARG A 33 10.67 -6.94 -1.99
N ALA A 34 11.70 -6.95 -2.83
CA ALA A 34 11.93 -5.89 -3.80
C ALA A 34 10.79 -5.79 -4.84
N GLN A 35 10.30 -6.94 -5.34
CA GLN A 35 9.19 -6.97 -6.29
C GLN A 35 7.88 -6.49 -5.66
N LEU A 36 7.60 -6.86 -4.41
CA LEU A 36 6.42 -6.36 -3.70
C LEU A 36 6.46 -4.83 -3.57
N ALA A 37 7.60 -4.27 -3.18
CA ALA A 37 7.78 -2.81 -3.09
C ALA A 37 7.63 -2.12 -4.45
N ARG A 38 8.08 -2.77 -5.53
CA ARG A 38 7.91 -2.26 -6.91
C ARG A 38 6.44 -2.28 -7.33
N ALA A 39 5.73 -3.38 -7.07
CA ALA A 39 4.31 -3.53 -7.38
C ALA A 39 3.46 -2.48 -6.64
N GLN A 40 3.76 -2.23 -5.36
CA GLN A 40 3.09 -1.17 -4.59
C GLN A 40 3.29 0.21 -5.22
N ARG A 41 4.53 0.56 -5.61
CA ARG A 41 4.84 1.83 -6.28
C ARG A 41 4.13 1.95 -7.63
N LEU A 42 4.13 0.87 -8.42
CA LEU A 42 3.42 0.83 -9.71
C LEU A 42 1.92 1.07 -9.51
N ARG A 43 1.30 0.39 -8.54
CA ARG A 43 -0.12 0.57 -8.21
C ARG A 43 -0.44 2.02 -7.87
N GLN A 44 0.38 2.67 -7.03
CA GLN A 44 0.20 4.08 -6.68
C GLN A 44 0.34 4.98 -7.91
N SER A 45 1.33 4.73 -8.76
CA SER A 45 1.51 5.49 -10.00
C SER A 45 0.32 5.36 -10.94
N VAL A 46 -0.18 4.14 -11.16
CA VAL A 46 -1.34 3.87 -12.02
C VAL A 46 -2.59 4.57 -11.48
N LEU A 47 -2.86 4.45 -10.18
CA LEU A 47 -4.01 5.14 -9.56
C LEU A 47 -3.91 6.66 -9.70
N LYS A 48 -2.72 7.22 -9.48
CA LYS A 48 -2.48 8.65 -9.68
C LYS A 48 -2.80 9.06 -11.13
N HIS A 49 -2.27 8.34 -12.11
CA HIS A 49 -2.53 8.64 -13.52
C HIS A 49 -4.01 8.46 -13.89
N ALA A 50 -4.71 7.49 -13.28
CA ALA A 50 -6.14 7.29 -13.48
C ALA A 50 -6.96 8.51 -13.02
N PHE A 51 -6.68 9.01 -11.81
CA PHE A 51 -7.38 10.19 -11.28
C PHE A 51 -7.01 11.49 -12.01
N GLU A 52 -5.81 11.57 -12.59
CA GLU A 52 -5.39 12.69 -13.44
C GLU A 52 -5.93 12.59 -14.88
N GLY A 53 -6.64 11.51 -15.24
CA GLY A 53 -7.15 11.29 -16.60
C GLY A 53 -6.06 10.94 -17.62
N LYS A 54 -4.84 10.63 -17.20
CA LYS A 54 -3.68 10.42 -18.08
C LYS A 54 -3.52 9.00 -18.62
N LEU A 55 -4.44 8.09 -18.31
CA LEU A 55 -4.39 6.70 -18.78
C LEU A 55 -4.88 6.52 -20.22
N VAL A 56 -5.55 7.52 -20.78
CA VAL A 56 -6.11 7.51 -22.14
C VAL A 56 -5.77 8.85 -22.80
N PRO A 57 -5.50 8.90 -24.13
CA PRO A 57 -5.35 10.16 -24.85
C PRO A 57 -6.53 11.10 -24.57
N GLN A 58 -6.24 12.35 -24.25
CA GLN A 58 -7.24 13.39 -23.98
C GLN A 58 -7.46 14.23 -25.24
N ASP A 59 -8.68 14.73 -25.45
CA ASP A 59 -8.95 15.69 -26.53
C ASP A 59 -8.56 17.09 -26.04
N PRO A 60 -7.69 17.84 -26.75
CA PRO A 60 -7.38 19.23 -26.40
C PRO A 60 -8.60 20.15 -26.34
N ASN A 61 -9.71 19.76 -26.97
CA ASN A 61 -10.97 20.50 -26.98
C ASN A 61 -11.93 20.08 -25.85
N ASP A 62 -11.52 19.16 -24.96
CA ASP A 62 -12.33 18.77 -23.80
C ASP A 62 -12.65 19.99 -22.93
N GLU A 63 -13.94 20.15 -22.60
CA GLU A 63 -14.40 21.23 -21.72
C GLU A 63 -13.80 21.05 -20.31
N PRO A 64 -13.26 22.12 -19.68
CA PRO A 64 -12.75 22.00 -18.33
C PRO A 64 -13.90 21.72 -17.35
N ALA A 65 -13.66 20.87 -16.36
CA ALA A 65 -14.66 20.50 -15.36
C ALA A 65 -15.28 21.71 -14.62
N SER A 66 -14.57 22.84 -14.55
CA SER A 66 -15.09 24.10 -14.00
C SER A 66 -16.36 24.59 -14.70
N ALA A 67 -16.43 24.49 -16.02
CA ALA A 67 -17.57 24.96 -16.79
C ALA A 67 -18.83 24.08 -16.54
N LEU A 68 -18.65 22.77 -16.33
CA LEU A 68 -19.72 21.90 -15.82
C LEU A 68 -20.15 22.29 -14.40
N LEU A 69 -19.21 22.58 -13.50
CA LEU A 69 -19.53 22.99 -12.12
C LEU A 69 -20.31 24.31 -12.08
N ASP A 70 -19.99 25.25 -12.93
CA ASP A 70 -20.71 26.53 -13.01
C ASP A 70 -22.14 26.33 -13.53
N ARG A 71 -22.34 25.46 -14.54
CA ARG A 71 -23.69 25.04 -14.98
C ARG A 71 -24.49 24.39 -13.86
N ILE A 72 -23.87 23.49 -13.07
CA ILE A 72 -24.53 22.85 -11.92
C ILE A 72 -24.90 23.88 -10.85
N ARG A 73 -24.04 24.87 -10.58
CA ARG A 73 -24.32 25.94 -9.60
C ARG A 73 -25.47 26.83 -10.05
N ALA A 74 -25.48 27.26 -11.31
CA ALA A 74 -26.57 28.05 -11.88
C ALA A 74 -27.90 27.27 -11.82
N ALA A 75 -27.91 26.02 -12.27
CA ALA A 75 -29.11 25.17 -12.21
C ALA A 75 -29.61 24.94 -10.77
N ARG A 76 -28.71 24.84 -9.79
CA ARG A 76 -29.09 24.72 -8.36
C ARG A 76 -29.58 26.02 -7.74
N ALA A 77 -29.17 27.17 -8.26
CA ALA A 77 -29.65 28.48 -7.80
C ALA A 77 -31.07 28.77 -8.30
N GLU A 78 -31.43 28.24 -9.47
CA GLU A 78 -32.76 28.36 -10.07
C GLU A 78 -33.75 27.29 -9.57
N ALA A 79 -33.26 26.14 -9.10
CA ALA A 79 -34.09 25.11 -8.51
C ALA A 79 -34.57 25.53 -7.10
N PRO A 80 -35.88 25.39 -6.77
CA PRO A 80 -36.35 25.61 -5.41
C PRO A 80 -35.68 24.60 -4.47
N ALA A 81 -35.33 25.04 -3.25
CA ALA A 81 -34.66 24.23 -2.24
C ALA A 81 -35.51 23.00 -1.84
N ALA A 82 -35.41 21.92 -2.61
CA ALA A 82 -35.96 20.63 -2.23
C ALA A 82 -35.06 20.04 -1.14
N ASN A 83 -35.47 20.30 0.11
CA ASN A 83 -35.21 19.59 1.36
C ASN A 83 -33.89 18.81 1.46
N GLY A 84 -33.01 19.31 2.33
CA GLY A 84 -31.71 18.71 2.65
C GLY A 84 -31.80 17.24 3.07
N SER A 85 -31.22 16.38 2.24
CA SER A 85 -30.77 15.05 2.68
C SER A 85 -29.45 15.21 3.44
N GLY A 86 -29.44 14.71 4.67
CA GLY A 86 -28.47 15.03 5.72
C GLY A 86 -27.01 14.80 5.34
N ARG A 87 -26.17 15.81 5.62
CA ARG A 87 -24.74 15.60 5.88
C ARG A 87 -24.60 14.77 7.15
N THR A 88 -24.60 13.45 7.04
CA THR A 88 -23.97 12.61 8.06
C THR A 88 -22.47 12.90 8.00
N SER A 89 -22.03 13.84 8.82
CA SER A 89 -20.64 14.04 9.19
C SER A 89 -20.12 12.73 9.78
N ARG A 90 -19.54 11.86 8.95
CA ARG A 90 -18.72 10.76 9.42
C ARG A 90 -17.35 11.33 9.77
N ARG A 91 -17.32 12.15 10.82
CA ARG A 91 -16.12 12.69 11.45
C ARG A 91 -15.38 11.48 12.02
N GLY A 92 -14.35 11.03 11.31
CA GLY A 92 -13.50 9.95 11.78
C GLY A 92 -12.98 10.26 13.18
N ARG A 93 -13.26 9.37 14.13
CA ARG A 93 -12.60 9.31 15.42
C ARG A 93 -11.11 9.06 15.17
N ALA A 94 -10.31 10.10 15.06
CA ALA A 94 -8.90 10.01 15.40
C ALA A 94 -8.81 10.08 16.93
N LYS A 95 -9.05 8.95 17.61
CA LYS A 95 -8.63 8.80 19.00
C LYS A 95 -7.14 8.43 18.93
N VAL A 96 -6.30 9.45 18.97
CA VAL A 96 -4.88 9.28 19.30
C VAL A 96 -4.87 8.64 20.69
N LEU A 97 -4.54 7.35 20.75
CA LEU A 97 -4.16 6.71 21.99
C LEU A 97 -2.84 7.36 22.39
N GLN A 98 -2.89 8.24 23.38
CA GLN A 98 -1.74 8.48 24.24
C GLN A 98 -1.41 7.13 24.87
N ALA A 99 -0.36 6.49 24.36
CA ALA A 99 0.38 5.53 25.16
C ALA A 99 1.12 6.37 26.19
N ASP A 100 0.63 6.24 27.41
CA ASP A 100 1.20 6.74 28.65
C ASP A 100 2.70 6.40 28.69
N GLU A 101 3.55 7.41 28.70
CA GLU A 101 4.92 7.28 29.17
C GLU A 101 4.88 7.06 30.68
N GLY A 102 4.66 5.81 31.08
CA GLY A 102 4.78 5.35 32.46
C GLY A 102 5.88 4.31 32.52
N GLY A 103 7.11 4.76 32.83
CA GLY A 103 8.21 3.87 33.14
C GLY A 103 7.87 2.93 34.31
N LEU A 104 8.29 1.68 34.18
CA LEU A 104 8.73 0.91 35.33
C LEU A 104 10.14 0.40 35.05
N ASP A 105 11.03 1.06 35.76
CA ASP A 105 12.30 0.58 36.28
C ASP A 105 12.13 -0.73 37.08
N ASP A 106 13.26 -1.40 37.30
CA ASP A 106 13.54 -2.52 38.20
C ASP A 106 13.33 -3.97 37.69
N GLY A 107 14.47 -4.59 37.34
CA GLY A 107 14.64 -6.04 37.21
C GLY A 107 15.92 -6.44 36.50
#